data_AF-A0A8T4UJS2-F1
#
_entry.id   AF-A0A8T4UJS2-F1
#
_cell.length_a   1.000
_cell.length_b   1.000
_cell.length_c   1.000
_cell.angle_alpha   90.00
_cell.angle_beta   90.00
_cell.angle_gamma   90.00
#
_symmetry.space_group_name_H-M   'P 1'
#
loop_
_entity.id
_entity.type
_entity.pdbx_description
1 polymer ?
#
loop_
_entity_poly.entity_id
_entity_poly.type
_entity_poly.pdbx_seq_one_letter_code
_entity_poly.pdbx_strand_id
1 'polypeptide(L)'
;MKKKGAIELSMTTIIVIVLGVTLLTLGIMWIKSLGGNLLSTTQQAFQVSQDEISKIGLTDQKLYVPGGNKEIKIGGSLKFEVYVQNFLGKDEKIKLVFEGDGADWFKTAIEASIPAGETFKFPVVVNAPKT
;
A
#
# COMPACT_ATOMS: atom_id res chain seq x y z
N MET A 1 25.74 72.64 -8.41
CA MET A 1 25.22 71.54 -9.26
C MET A 1 25.40 70.12 -8.69
N LYS A 2 25.99 69.91 -7.49
CA LYS A 2 26.23 68.56 -6.92
C LYS A 2 25.00 67.82 -6.35
N LYS A 3 23.85 68.48 -6.20
CA LYS A 3 22.66 67.87 -5.57
C LYS A 3 21.89 66.91 -6.50
N LYS A 4 22.02 67.02 -7.83
CA LYS A 4 21.26 66.18 -8.78
C LYS A 4 21.75 64.73 -8.84
N GLY A 5 23.07 64.51 -8.93
CA GLY A 5 23.61 63.14 -9.06
C GLY A 5 23.42 62.26 -7.81
N ALA A 6 23.44 62.86 -6.61
CA ALA A 6 23.16 62.13 -5.37
C ALA A 6 21.69 61.67 -5.28
N ILE A 7 20.76 62.46 -5.85
CA ILE A 7 19.33 62.14 -5.86
C ILE A 7 19.04 60.97 -6.81
N GLU A 8 19.62 60.97 -8.01
CA GLU A 8 19.44 59.90 -9.00
C GLU A 8 19.99 58.55 -8.52
N LEU A 9 21.12 58.57 -7.79
CA LEU A 9 21.68 57.37 -7.16
C LEU A 9 20.72 56.80 -6.10
N SER A 10 20.19 57.66 -5.22
CA SER A 10 19.26 57.24 -4.17
C SER A 10 17.95 56.66 -4.71
N MET A 11 17.45 57.21 -5.82
CA MET A 11 16.21 56.76 -6.45
C MET A 11 16.36 55.35 -7.03
N THR A 12 17.49 55.08 -7.71
CA THR A 12 17.77 53.77 -8.28
C THR A 12 17.91 52.69 -7.20
N THR A 13 18.62 53.00 -6.10
CA THR A 13 18.77 52.08 -4.97
C THR A 13 17.41 51.72 -4.35
N ILE A 14 16.52 52.70 -4.16
CA ILE A 14 15.18 52.45 -3.63
C ILE A 14 14.38 51.53 -4.57
N ILE A 15 14.45 51.76 -5.89
CA ILE A 15 13.76 50.92 -6.87
C ILE A 15 14.26 49.47 -6.79
N VAL A 16 15.57 49.26 -6.70
CA VAL A 16 16.16 47.91 -6.57
C VAL A 16 15.71 47.23 -5.29
N ILE A 17 15.66 47.95 -4.16
CA ILE A 17 15.19 47.41 -2.88
C ILE A 17 13.72 46.99 -3.00
N VAL A 18 12.87 47.84 -3.57
CA VAL A 18 11.44 47.54 -3.75
C VAL A 18 11.25 46.33 -4.66
N LEU A 19 11.98 46.24 -5.77
CA LEU A 19 11.95 45.08 -6.67
C LEU A 19 12.43 43.80 -5.96
N GLY A 20 13.46 43.89 -5.11
CA GLY A 20 13.93 42.76 -4.33
C GLY A 20 12.86 42.25 -3.36
N VAL A 21 12.19 43.15 -2.63
CA VAL A 21 11.14 42.79 -1.66
C VAL A 21 9.90 42.23 -2.36
N THR A 22 9.51 42.77 -3.52
CA THR A 22 8.34 42.24 -4.27
C THR A 22 8.62 40.85 -4.83
N LEU A 23 9.79 40.61 -5.41
CA LEU A 23 10.21 39.28 -5.88
C LEU A 23 10.29 38.27 -4.74
N LEU A 24 10.83 38.68 -3.58
CA LEU A 24 10.89 37.82 -2.40
C LEU A 24 9.49 37.41 -1.91
N THR A 25 8.56 38.36 -1.87
CA THR A 25 7.19 38.13 -1.40
C THR A 25 6.43 37.17 -2.34
N LEU A 26 6.56 37.38 -3.65
CA LEU A 26 5.97 36.48 -4.67
C LEU A 26 6.59 35.07 -4.60
N GLY A 27 7.90 34.98 -4.44
CA GLY A 27 8.60 33.69 -4.33
C GLY A 27 8.14 32.87 -3.12
N ILE A 28 8.02 33.49 -1.95
CA ILE A 28 7.57 32.81 -0.73
C ILE A 28 6.11 32.35 -0.87
N MET A 29 5.24 33.18 -1.46
CA MET A 29 3.84 32.81 -1.70
C MET A 29 3.71 31.61 -2.63
N TRP A 30 4.53 31.57 -3.70
CA TRP A 30 4.54 30.47 -4.65
C TRP A 30 5.01 29.15 -4.02
N ILE A 31 6.10 29.16 -3.25
CA ILE A 31 6.61 27.97 -2.55
C ILE A 31 5.57 27.43 -1.56
N LYS A 32 4.89 28.32 -0.80
CA LYS A 32 3.83 27.92 0.13
C LYS A 32 2.65 27.26 -0.60
N SER A 33 2.27 27.78 -1.76
CA SER A 33 1.21 27.21 -2.59
C SER A 33 1.55 25.81 -3.10
N LEU A 34 2.78 25.62 -3.60
CA LEU A 34 3.24 24.30 -4.04
C LEU A 34 3.30 23.29 -2.89
N GLY A 35 3.83 23.69 -1.74
CA GLY A 35 3.95 22.83 -0.57
C GLY A 35 2.60 22.34 -0.03
N GLY A 36 1.59 23.22 0.02
CA GLY A 36 0.25 22.86 0.45
C GLY A 36 -0.41 21.81 -0.45
N ASN A 37 -0.32 21.99 -1.77
CA ASN A 37 -0.92 21.07 -2.75
C ASN A 37 -0.18 19.72 -2.82
N LEU A 38 1.14 19.73 -2.63
CA LEU A 38 1.93 18.50 -2.56
C LEU A 38 1.59 17.69 -1.31
N LEU A 39 1.51 18.35 -0.14
CA LEU A 39 1.14 17.69 1.11
C LEU A 39 -0.26 17.06 1.03
N SER A 40 -1.24 17.76 0.47
CA SER A 40 -2.59 17.21 0.32
C SER A 40 -2.63 16.04 -0.66
N THR A 41 -1.92 16.13 -1.78
CA THR A 41 -1.85 15.04 -2.78
C THR A 41 -1.15 13.82 -2.20
N THR A 42 -0.06 14.01 -1.48
CA THR A 42 0.66 12.93 -0.80
C THR A 42 -0.20 12.29 0.29
N GLN A 43 -0.90 13.06 1.12
CA GLN A 43 -1.83 12.51 2.11
C GLN A 43 -2.96 11.72 1.45
N GLN A 44 -3.52 12.19 0.36
CA GLN A 44 -4.56 11.48 -0.38
C GLN A 44 -4.03 10.16 -0.96
N ALA A 45 -2.83 10.16 -1.54
CA ALA A 45 -2.19 8.93 -2.04
C ALA A 45 -1.92 7.92 -0.91
N PHE A 46 -1.47 8.38 0.26
CA PHE A 46 -1.29 7.52 1.44
C PHE A 46 -2.61 6.99 1.99
N GLN A 47 -3.68 7.77 1.93
CA GLN A 47 -5.00 7.34 2.41
C GLN A 47 -5.61 6.30 1.48
N VAL A 48 -5.55 6.51 0.16
CA VAL A 48 -5.95 5.50 -0.83
C VAL A 48 -5.12 4.22 -0.68
N SER A 49 -3.82 4.34 -0.48
CA SER A 49 -2.96 3.16 -0.27
C SER A 49 -3.31 2.42 1.03
N GLN A 50 -3.61 3.14 2.11
CA GLN A 50 -4.07 2.53 3.36
C GLN A 50 -5.43 1.87 3.21
N ASP A 51 -6.35 2.45 2.44
CA ASP A 51 -7.65 1.85 2.18
C ASP A 51 -7.52 0.56 1.37
N GLU A 52 -6.65 0.53 0.35
CA GLU A 52 -6.36 -0.69 -0.42
C GLU A 52 -5.64 -1.75 0.43
N ILE A 53 -4.66 -1.35 1.24
CA ILE A 53 -4.00 -2.26 2.20
C ILE A 53 -5.00 -2.78 3.23
N SER A 54 -5.94 -1.95 3.67
CA SER A 54 -7.00 -2.32 4.62
C SER A 54 -8.00 -3.28 3.99
N LYS A 55 -8.37 -3.11 2.72
CA LYS A 55 -9.18 -4.10 1.98
C LYS A 55 -8.47 -5.45 1.85
N ILE A 56 -7.15 -5.44 1.76
CA ILE A 56 -6.32 -6.65 1.73
C ILE A 56 -6.08 -7.22 3.15
N GLY A 57 -6.09 -6.36 4.17
CA GLY A 57 -5.61 -6.66 5.53
C GLY A 57 -6.66 -6.68 6.65
N LEU A 58 -7.92 -6.34 6.37
CA LEU A 58 -9.02 -6.26 7.35
C LEU A 58 -10.23 -7.10 6.91
N THR A 59 -10.08 -8.41 7.03
CA THR A 59 -11.07 -9.18 7.77
C THR A 59 -10.52 -9.35 9.19
N ASP A 60 -11.35 -9.19 10.22
CA ASP A 60 -10.99 -9.32 11.65
C ASP A 60 -10.45 -10.72 12.05
N GLN A 61 -10.21 -11.58 11.06
CA GLN A 61 -9.48 -12.83 11.13
C GLN A 61 -8.46 -12.80 9.99
N LYS A 62 -7.22 -12.38 10.29
CA LYS A 62 -6.15 -12.20 9.31
C LYS A 62 -5.65 -13.53 8.77
N LEU A 63 -6.38 -14.10 7.82
CA LEU A 63 -5.99 -15.25 7.01
C LEU A 63 -5.45 -14.74 5.66
N TYR A 64 -4.14 -14.56 5.53
CA TYR A 64 -3.53 -14.15 4.26
C TYR A 64 -3.30 -15.37 3.37
N VAL A 65 -4.22 -15.67 2.45
CA VAL A 65 -4.03 -16.71 1.43
C VAL A 65 -3.54 -16.06 0.12
N PRO A 66 -2.29 -16.28 -0.33
CA PRO A 66 -1.86 -15.77 -1.63
C PRO A 66 -2.62 -16.48 -2.76
N GLY A 67 -3.56 -15.78 -3.38
CA GLY A 67 -4.32 -16.27 -4.53
C GLY A 67 -3.60 -16.00 -5.85
N GLY A 68 -3.36 -17.05 -6.63
CA GLY A 68 -2.91 -16.95 -8.01
C GLY A 68 -3.60 -18.01 -8.86
N ASN A 69 -4.00 -17.67 -10.08
CA ASN A 69 -4.60 -18.62 -11.01
C ASN A 69 -3.53 -19.64 -11.45
N LYS A 70 -3.82 -20.93 -11.31
CA LYS A 70 -2.95 -22.00 -11.79
C LYS A 70 -3.76 -22.97 -12.65
N GLU A 71 -3.27 -23.22 -13.86
CA GLU A 71 -3.86 -24.19 -14.77
C GLU A 71 -3.38 -25.60 -14.39
N ILE A 72 -4.33 -26.54 -14.27
CA ILE A 72 -4.05 -27.96 -14.02
C ILE A 72 -4.46 -28.77 -15.26
N LYS A 73 -3.60 -29.69 -15.70
CA LYS A 73 -3.92 -30.63 -16.78
C LYS A 73 -4.79 -31.78 -16.23
N ILE A 74 -5.75 -32.26 -17.03
CA ILE A 74 -6.61 -33.40 -16.69
C ILE A 74 -5.74 -34.62 -16.34
N GLY A 75 -6.03 -35.27 -15.21
CA GLY A 75 -5.23 -36.37 -14.67
C GLY A 75 -3.90 -35.97 -14.02
N GLY A 76 -3.60 -34.67 -13.93
CA GLY A 76 -2.44 -34.13 -13.25
C GLY A 76 -2.72 -33.76 -11.79
N SER A 77 -1.64 -33.58 -11.02
CA SER A 77 -1.70 -33.13 -9.63
C SER A 77 -1.04 -31.76 -9.51
N LEU A 78 -1.72 -30.81 -8.87
CA LEU A 78 -1.18 -29.51 -8.52
C LEU A 78 -0.94 -29.45 -7.01
N LYS A 79 0.29 -29.14 -6.61
CA LYS A 79 0.62 -28.85 -5.22
C LYS A 79 0.77 -27.34 -5.06
N PHE A 80 0.04 -26.75 -4.13
CA PHE A 80 0.25 -25.37 -3.72
C PHE A 80 0.26 -25.24 -2.21
N GLU A 81 0.97 -24.24 -1.72
CA GLU A 81 1.10 -23.98 -0.29
C GLU A 81 0.23 -22.78 0.05
N VAL A 82 -0.71 -22.99 0.98
CA VAL A 82 -1.45 -21.91 1.59
C VAL A 82 -0.71 -21.48 2.84
N TYR A 83 -0.38 -20.20 2.91
CA TYR A 83 0.26 -19.61 4.07
C TYR A 83 -0.85 -19.08 4.97
N VAL A 84 -0.74 -19.34 6.27
CA VAL A 84 -1.64 -18.75 7.25
C VAL A 84 -0.80 -18.24 8.39
N GLN A 85 -0.91 -16.96 8.70
CA GLN A 85 -0.19 -16.34 9.80
C GLN A 85 -1.17 -15.97 10.90
N ASN A 86 -0.96 -16.52 12.09
CA ASN A 86 -1.77 -16.15 13.24
C ASN A 86 -1.21 -14.87 13.88
N PHE A 87 -1.89 -13.76 13.66
CA PHE A 87 -1.52 -12.47 14.27
C PHE A 87 -2.15 -12.26 15.66
N LEU A 88 -2.93 -13.22 16.16
CA LEU A 88 -3.51 -13.15 17.49
C LEU A 88 -2.46 -13.60 18.50
N GLY A 89 -2.38 -12.92 19.64
CA GLY A 89 -1.53 -13.28 20.77
C GLY A 89 -1.98 -14.55 21.51
N LYS A 90 -2.75 -15.42 20.85
CA LYS A 90 -3.33 -16.65 21.37
C LYS A 90 -3.33 -17.72 20.27
N ASP A 91 -3.20 -18.97 20.68
CA ASP A 91 -3.26 -20.11 19.76
C ASP A 91 -4.67 -20.25 19.20
N GLU A 92 -4.78 -20.42 17.88
CA GLU A 92 -6.06 -20.58 17.20
C GLU A 92 -6.09 -21.86 16.37
N LYS A 93 -7.26 -22.51 16.37
CA LYS A 93 -7.50 -23.70 15.56
C LYS A 93 -8.14 -23.28 14.25
N ILE A 94 -7.44 -23.50 13.15
CA ILE A 94 -7.91 -23.13 11.83
C ILE A 94 -8.25 -24.40 11.06
N LYS A 95 -9.44 -24.40 10.45
CA LYS A 95 -9.92 -25.44 9.55
C LYS A 95 -9.99 -24.88 8.14
N LEU A 96 -9.20 -25.43 7.24
CA LEU A 96 -9.33 -25.13 5.81
C LEU A 96 -10.42 -26.01 5.21
N VAL A 97 -11.50 -25.38 4.73
CA VAL A 97 -12.57 -26.05 4.00
C VAL A 97 -12.41 -25.71 2.51
N PHE A 98 -12.29 -26.73 1.68
CA PHE A 98 -12.29 -26.58 0.23
C PHE A 98 -13.71 -26.79 -0.27
N GLU A 99 -14.28 -25.80 -0.94
CA GLU A 99 -15.61 -25.86 -1.53
C GLU A 99 -15.47 -25.79 -3.05
N GLY A 100 -16.06 -26.76 -3.75
CA GLY A 100 -16.04 -26.82 -5.22
C GLY A 100 -16.90 -27.97 -5.74
N ASP A 101 -17.35 -27.86 -6.99
CA ASP A 101 -18.24 -28.80 -7.70
C ASP A 101 -17.61 -30.18 -7.98
N GLY A 102 -16.45 -30.49 -7.40
CA GLY A 102 -15.77 -31.77 -7.51
C GLY A 102 -15.23 -32.21 -6.16
N ALA A 103 -16.04 -32.96 -5.41
CA ALA A 103 -15.64 -33.54 -4.11
C ALA A 103 -14.36 -34.41 -4.19
N ASP A 104 -14.03 -34.91 -5.39
CA ASP A 104 -12.86 -35.76 -5.65
C ASP A 104 -11.57 -34.98 -5.97
N TRP A 105 -11.66 -33.65 -6.16
CA TRP A 105 -10.51 -32.85 -6.59
C TRP A 105 -9.56 -32.50 -5.44
N PHE A 106 -10.08 -32.47 -4.22
CA PHE A 106 -9.35 -32.04 -3.03
C PHE A 106 -9.27 -33.18 -2.01
N LYS A 107 -8.09 -33.36 -1.40
CA LYS A 107 -8.00 -34.15 -0.18
C LYS A 107 -8.57 -33.30 0.97
N THR A 108 -9.42 -33.93 1.79
CA THR A 108 -10.32 -33.35 2.80
C THR A 108 -9.66 -32.31 3.72
N ALA A 109 -10.52 -31.50 4.34
CA ALA A 109 -10.20 -30.40 5.25
C ALA A 109 -8.97 -30.65 6.14
N ILE A 110 -8.04 -29.69 6.12
CA ILE A 110 -6.83 -29.73 6.96
C ILE A 110 -7.12 -28.87 8.19
N GLU A 111 -7.10 -29.51 9.36
CA GLU A 111 -7.19 -28.83 10.67
C GLU A 111 -5.78 -28.71 11.25
N ALA A 112 -5.35 -27.50 11.59
CA ALA A 112 -4.11 -27.29 12.34
C ALA A 112 -4.28 -26.19 13.39
N SER A 113 -3.59 -26.36 14.52
CA SER A 113 -3.45 -25.34 15.55
C SER A 113 -2.24 -24.48 15.21
N ILE A 114 -2.44 -23.18 15.08
CA ILE A 114 -1.36 -22.24 14.75
C ILE A 114 -1.00 -21.44 16.00
N PRO A 115 0.23 -21.58 16.51
CA PRO A 115 0.70 -20.80 17.64
C PRO A 115 0.67 -19.30 17.37
N ALA A 116 0.49 -18.51 18.42
CA ALA A 116 0.51 -17.05 18.33
C ALA A 116 1.79 -16.52 17.65
N GLY A 117 1.64 -15.73 16.59
CA GLY A 117 2.75 -15.09 15.88
C GLY A 117 3.47 -15.98 14.85
N GLU A 118 3.11 -17.26 14.71
CA GLU A 118 3.73 -18.16 13.74
C GLU A 118 2.97 -18.23 12.40
N THR A 119 3.75 -18.47 11.34
CA THR A 119 3.23 -18.73 10.00
C THR A 119 3.21 -20.23 9.76
N PHE A 120 2.01 -20.79 9.63
CA PHE A 120 1.84 -22.20 9.28
C PHE A 120 1.68 -22.36 7.78
N LYS A 121 2.32 -23.41 7.23
CA LYS A 121 2.22 -23.77 5.81
C LYS A 121 1.30 -24.96 5.67
N PHE A 122 0.21 -24.80 4.95
CA PHE A 122 -0.71 -25.87 4.62
C PHE A 122 -0.40 -26.40 3.22
N PRO A 123 0.15 -27.62 3.10
CA PRO A 123 0.34 -28.25 1.80
C PRO A 123 -1.01 -28.71 1.25
N VAL A 124 -1.48 -28.05 0.20
CA VAL A 124 -2.72 -28.44 -0.50
C VAL A 124 -2.34 -29.19 -1.78
N VAL A 125 -2.92 -30.38 -1.96
CA VAL A 125 -2.74 -31.18 -3.17
C VAL A 125 -4.10 -31.33 -3.84
N VAL A 126 -4.21 -30.76 -5.04
CA VAL A 126 -5.36 -30.91 -5.92
C VAL A 126 -5.04 -31.97 -6.95
N ASN A 127 -5.93 -32.96 -7.10
CA ASN A 127 -5.80 -33.98 -8.13
C ASN A 127 -6.95 -33.80 -9.11
N ALA A 128 -6.64 -33.49 -10.37
CA ALA A 128 -7.65 -33.50 -11.40
C ALA A 128 -8.06 -34.96 -11.67
N PRO A 129 -9.34 -35.35 -11.50
CA PRO A 129 -9.79 -36.69 -11.80
C PRO A 129 -9.55 -37.00 -13.28
N LYS A 130 -9.24 -38.27 -13.56
CA LYS A 130 -9.18 -38.78 -14.92
C LYS A 130 -10.62 -39.12 -15.32
N THR A 131 -11.23 -38.30 -16.19
CA THR A 131 -12.39 -38.72 -16.99
C THR A 131 -12.02 -39.87 -17.89
#